data_AF-A0A925I605-F1
#
_entry.id   AF-A0A925I605-F1
#
_cell.length_a   1.000
_cell.length_b   1.000
_cell.length_c   1.000
_cell.angle_alpha   90.00
_cell.angle_beta   90.00
_cell.angle_gamma   90.00
#
_symmetry.space_group_name_H-M   'P 1'
#
loop_
_entity.id
_entity.type
_entity.pdbx_description
1 polymer ?
#
loop_
_entity_poly.entity_id
_entity_poly.type
_entity_poly.pdbx_seq_one_letter_code
_entity_poly.pdbx_strand_id
1 'polypeptide(L)'
;MYRLSNMRIWVQLLMIIGVALLFVWTGVIAWQTHVYRETTIGQARGFSLSMHEATMAGLTGMMVTGTVGQRGVFLDQLKQLNAIREVRVMRGAAVSKLFGPGNAADAANLPDELEKQVLESGKEIVRVESDSKGEYLRAVRPALAKSNYLGKNCISCHQVAENTVLGVVSMKISLDEANAIIADQRIKSIFAAILSCIPVLLLIYPFIRKVVTHPLEDGAKVIHGIAAGDLTQKIEIHSTNEIGRLLLGLKDMNDSLVKIVGEVRSGTETIATASGEIASGNQDLSTRTEQQASALEMTASSMEQLTSTVKQNAEHARQANTLAASASDVAVKGGKVVAQVVDTMSSINESSKKIVDIIGVIDGIAFQTNILALNAA
;
A
#
# COMPACT_ATOMS: atom_id res chain seq x y z
N MET A 1 -23.93 -0.08 -11.44
CA MET A 1 -23.29 0.63 -10.31
C MET A 1 -21.80 0.74 -10.58
N TYR A 2 -21.33 1.89 -11.08
CA TYR A 2 -19.89 2.17 -11.18
C TYR A 2 -19.32 2.08 -9.76
N ARG A 3 -18.45 1.10 -9.47
CA ARG A 3 -17.85 0.96 -8.14
C ARG A 3 -17.03 2.22 -7.87
N LEU A 4 -17.48 3.00 -6.89
CA LEU A 4 -16.80 4.22 -6.40
C LEU A 4 -15.29 4.00 -6.21
N SER A 5 -14.86 2.77 -5.89
CA SER A 5 -13.47 2.36 -5.73
C SER A 5 -12.53 2.66 -6.90
N ASN A 6 -13.02 2.74 -8.14
CA ASN A 6 -12.17 2.95 -9.32
C ASN A 6 -11.89 4.44 -9.61
N MET A 7 -12.50 5.35 -8.87
CA MET A 7 -12.26 6.78 -9.02
C MET A 7 -10.97 7.18 -8.30
N ARG A 8 -10.32 8.26 -8.76
CA ARG A 8 -9.15 8.81 -8.07
C ARG A 8 -9.50 9.14 -6.61
N ILE A 9 -8.58 8.87 -5.69
CA ILE A 9 -8.75 9.05 -4.24
C ILE A 9 -9.26 10.45 -3.90
N TRP A 10 -8.70 11.49 -4.53
CA TRP A 10 -9.12 12.87 -4.27
C TRP A 10 -10.59 13.12 -4.63
N VAL A 11 -11.12 12.49 -5.68
CA VAL A 11 -12.52 12.64 -6.09
C VAL A 11 -13.44 11.93 -5.09
N GLN A 12 -13.07 10.74 -4.62
CA GLN A 12 -13.82 10.02 -3.59
C GLN A 12 -13.92 10.84 -2.30
N LEU A 13 -12.78 11.38 -1.82
CA LEU A 13 -12.75 12.17 -0.60
C LEU A 13 -13.56 13.45 -0.72
N LEU A 14 -13.43 14.20 -1.83
CA LEU A 14 -14.24 15.40 -2.06
C LEU A 14 -15.73 15.10 -2.15
N MET A 15 -16.12 13.98 -2.77
CA MET A 15 -17.52 13.56 -2.82
C MET A 15 -18.06 13.25 -1.41
N ILE A 16 -17.30 12.50 -0.60
CA ILE A 16 -17.70 12.18 0.79
C ILE A 16 -17.85 13.45 1.63
N ILE A 17 -16.88 14.37 1.54
CA ILE A 17 -16.93 15.65 2.25
C ILE A 17 -18.13 16.48 1.77
N GLY A 18 -18.39 16.53 0.46
CA GLY A 18 -19.55 17.23 -0.10
C GLY A 18 -20.88 16.66 0.39
N VAL A 19 -21.02 15.32 0.44
CA VAL A 19 -22.20 14.66 0.98
C VAL A 19 -22.36 14.94 2.48
N ALA A 20 -21.28 14.87 3.26
CA ALA A 20 -21.31 15.20 4.69
C ALA A 20 -21.75 16.66 4.93
N LEU A 21 -21.21 17.60 4.17
CA LEU A 21 -21.60 19.01 4.22
C LEU A 21 -23.09 19.20 3.89
N LEU A 22 -23.61 18.47 2.89
CA LEU A 22 -25.03 18.51 2.54
C LEU A 22 -25.91 18.03 3.70
N PHE A 23 -25.55 16.93 4.36
CA PHE A 23 -26.28 16.45 5.53
C PHE A 23 -26.24 17.45 6.69
N VAL A 24 -25.07 18.01 6.99
CA VAL A 24 -24.91 19.01 8.06
C VAL A 24 -25.76 20.23 7.78
N TRP A 25 -25.66 20.83 6.59
CA TRP A 25 -26.42 22.03 6.24
C TRP A 25 -27.93 21.78 6.17
N THR A 26 -28.35 20.61 5.68
CA THR A 26 -29.78 20.23 5.69
C THR A 26 -30.30 20.16 7.12
N GLY A 27 -29.54 19.55 8.04
CA GLY A 27 -29.88 19.50 9.46
C GLY A 27 -29.95 20.88 10.11
N VAL A 28 -28.96 21.75 9.86
CA VAL A 28 -28.94 23.12 10.37
C VAL A 28 -30.13 23.93 9.87
N ILE A 29 -30.45 23.87 8.57
CA ILE A 29 -31.58 24.59 7.99
C ILE A 29 -32.91 24.09 8.57
N ALA A 30 -33.07 22.77 8.73
CA ALA A 30 -34.27 22.19 9.32
C ALA A 30 -34.44 22.61 10.79
N TRP A 31 -33.37 22.53 11.58
CA TRP A 31 -33.36 22.95 12.98
C TRP A 31 -33.66 24.44 13.13
N GLN A 32 -33.00 25.29 12.34
CA GLN A 32 -33.26 26.73 12.31
C GLN A 32 -34.72 27.01 11.96
N THR A 33 -35.25 26.40 10.90
CA THR A 33 -36.66 26.58 10.49
C THR A 33 -37.63 26.21 11.62
N HIS A 34 -37.35 25.12 12.34
CA HIS A 34 -38.15 24.69 13.49
C HIS A 34 -38.11 25.72 14.63
N VAL A 35 -36.91 26.18 15.03
CA VAL A 35 -36.73 27.17 16.10
C VAL A 35 -37.40 28.51 15.76
N TYR A 36 -37.26 28.98 14.52
CA TYR A 36 -37.92 30.22 14.08
C TYR A 36 -39.45 30.08 14.11
N ARG A 37 -39.99 28.95 13.65
CA ARG A 37 -41.44 28.71 13.67
C ARG A 37 -42.00 28.70 15.09
N GLU A 38 -41.35 28.01 16.03
CA GLU A 38 -41.74 28.02 17.45
C GLU A 38 -41.70 29.45 18.04
N THR A 39 -40.64 30.19 17.74
CA THR A 39 -40.49 31.59 18.19
C THR A 39 -41.62 32.48 17.67
N THR A 40 -41.94 32.35 16.37
CA THR A 40 -43.03 33.07 15.70
C THR A 40 -44.40 32.76 16.29
N ILE A 41 -44.70 31.49 16.55
CA ILE A 41 -45.96 31.09 17.20
C ILE A 41 -46.03 31.66 18.62
N GLY A 42 -44.91 31.64 19.36
CA GLY A 42 -44.79 32.26 20.68
C GLY A 42 -45.08 33.77 20.64
N GLN A 43 -44.51 34.50 19.69
CA GLN A 43 -44.76 35.93 19.48
C GLN A 43 -46.24 36.20 19.15
N ALA A 44 -46.83 35.44 18.22
CA ALA A 44 -48.24 35.56 17.88
C ALA A 44 -49.15 35.28 19.09
N ARG A 45 -48.78 34.31 19.94
CA ARG A 45 -49.50 34.00 21.18
C ARG A 45 -49.42 35.14 22.19
N GLY A 46 -48.26 35.75 22.35
CA GLY A 46 -48.05 36.93 23.19
C GLY A 46 -48.87 38.13 22.69
N PHE A 47 -48.76 38.44 21.41
CA PHE A 47 -49.58 39.48 20.76
C PHE A 47 -51.08 39.25 20.97
N SER A 48 -51.53 38.00 20.80
CA SER A 48 -52.91 37.61 21.06
C SER A 48 -53.36 37.88 22.50
N LEU A 49 -52.50 37.63 23.48
CA LEU A 49 -52.81 37.87 24.89
C LEU A 49 -52.94 39.37 25.16
N SER A 50 -51.99 40.17 24.68
CA SER A 50 -52.06 41.63 24.82
C SER A 50 -53.30 42.21 24.14
N MET A 51 -53.69 41.67 22.98
CA MET A 51 -54.91 42.10 22.29
C MET A 51 -56.17 41.65 23.01
N HIS A 52 -56.18 40.47 23.62
CA HIS A 52 -57.26 40.06 24.50
C HIS A 52 -57.44 41.03 25.68
N GLU A 53 -56.36 41.38 26.37
CA GLU A 53 -56.41 42.34 27.49
C GLU A 53 -56.88 43.73 27.05
N ALA A 54 -56.36 44.24 25.93
CA ALA A 54 -56.82 45.51 25.36
C ALA A 54 -58.30 45.47 24.96
N THR A 55 -58.77 44.36 24.40
CA THR A 55 -60.18 44.15 24.06
C THR A 55 -61.04 44.19 25.32
N MET A 56 -60.64 43.47 26.36
CA MET A 56 -61.36 43.44 27.63
C MET A 56 -61.33 44.80 28.35
N ALA A 57 -60.21 45.52 28.30
CA ALA A 57 -60.10 46.88 28.83
C ALA A 57 -61.05 47.85 28.12
N GLY A 58 -61.05 47.84 26.79
CA GLY A 58 -61.94 48.66 25.97
C GLY A 58 -63.41 48.35 26.23
N LEU A 59 -63.78 47.06 26.30
CA LEU A 59 -65.14 46.64 26.63
C LEU A 59 -65.56 47.05 28.03
N THR A 60 -64.69 46.87 29.02
CA THR A 60 -64.97 47.27 30.41
C THR A 60 -65.15 48.79 30.50
N GLY A 61 -64.32 49.56 29.79
CA GLY A 61 -64.48 51.01 29.67
C GLY A 61 -65.84 51.39 29.09
N MET A 62 -66.23 50.75 27.98
CA MET A 62 -67.54 50.98 27.34
C MET A 62 -68.73 50.52 28.21
N MET A 63 -68.57 49.50 29.05
CA MET A 63 -69.61 49.10 30.02
C MET A 63 -69.80 50.18 31.09
N VAL A 64 -68.71 50.73 31.61
CA VAL A 64 -68.74 51.77 32.65
C VAL A 64 -69.32 53.09 32.11
N THR A 65 -69.01 53.45 30.87
CA THR A 65 -69.51 54.68 30.23
C THR A 65 -70.88 54.52 29.57
N GLY A 66 -71.46 53.31 29.57
CA GLY A 66 -72.76 53.02 28.97
C GLY A 66 -72.76 52.94 27.43
N THR A 67 -71.59 52.95 26.78
CA THR A 67 -71.47 52.91 25.30
C THR A 67 -71.25 51.51 24.74
N VAL A 68 -71.38 50.45 25.55
CA VAL A 68 -71.15 49.04 25.16
C VAL A 68 -71.98 48.58 23.94
N GLY A 69 -73.10 49.24 23.65
CA GLY A 69 -73.87 49.01 22.42
C GLY A 69 -73.08 49.27 21.13
N GLN A 70 -72.08 50.15 21.16
CA GLN A 70 -71.20 50.49 20.03
C GLN A 70 -69.97 49.59 19.90
N ARG A 71 -69.86 48.50 20.68
CA ARG A 71 -68.70 47.60 20.67
C ARG A 71 -68.32 47.05 19.30
N GLY A 72 -69.27 46.95 18.37
CA GLY A 72 -68.99 46.52 16.99
C GLY A 72 -67.95 47.42 16.31
N VAL A 73 -68.08 48.74 16.46
CA VAL A 73 -67.12 49.72 15.91
C VAL A 73 -65.73 49.53 16.52
N PHE A 74 -65.66 49.32 17.84
CA PHE A 74 -64.40 49.05 18.52
C PHE A 74 -63.74 47.74 18.05
N LEU A 75 -64.53 46.67 17.90
CA LEU A 75 -64.01 45.39 17.40
C LEU A 75 -63.56 45.49 15.94
N ASP A 76 -64.25 46.27 15.11
CA ASP A 76 -63.85 46.52 13.73
C ASP A 76 -62.56 47.35 13.65
N GLN A 77 -62.34 48.30 14.56
CA GLN A 77 -61.05 49.00 14.68
C GLN A 77 -59.92 48.04 15.04
N LEU A 78 -60.15 47.06 15.92
CA LEU A 78 -59.16 46.02 16.22
C LEU A 78 -58.86 45.13 15.01
N LYS A 79 -59.85 44.83 14.16
CA LYS A 79 -59.65 44.09 12.90
C LYS A 79 -58.86 44.88 11.85
N GLN A 80 -58.81 46.21 11.95
CA GLN A 80 -57.99 47.03 11.05
C GLN A 80 -56.48 46.95 11.39
N LEU A 81 -56.11 46.37 12.52
CA LEU A 81 -54.71 46.06 12.80
C LEU A 81 -54.27 44.91 11.88
N ASN A 82 -53.23 45.14 11.08
CA ASN A 82 -52.77 44.24 9.99
C ASN A 82 -52.58 42.76 10.38
N ALA A 83 -52.38 42.44 11.67
CA ALA A 83 -52.18 41.09 12.16
C ALA A 83 -53.49 40.34 12.54
N ILE A 84 -54.63 41.02 12.64
CA ILE A 84 -55.87 40.44 13.16
C ILE A 84 -56.87 40.21 12.03
N ARG A 85 -57.09 38.94 11.67
CA ARG A 85 -58.07 38.56 10.63
C ARG A 85 -59.51 38.69 11.13
N GLU A 86 -59.73 38.33 12.40
CA GLU A 86 -61.05 38.30 13.00
C GLU A 86 -60.94 38.46 14.52
N VAL A 87 -61.86 39.24 15.10
CA VAL A 87 -62.13 39.29 16.54
C VAL A 87 -63.62 39.15 16.76
N ARG A 88 -64.00 38.20 17.60
CA ARG A 88 -65.37 37.97 18.05
C ARG A 88 -65.40 38.00 19.57
N VAL A 89 -66.43 38.63 20.11
CA VAL A 89 -66.66 38.66 21.56
C VAL A 89 -68.06 38.16 21.83
N MET A 90 -68.16 37.10 22.61
CA MET A 90 -69.41 36.43 22.91
C MET A 90 -69.73 36.54 24.38
N ARG A 91 -71.03 36.71 24.67
CA ARG A 91 -71.54 36.69 26.04
C ARG A 91 -71.68 35.24 26.50
N GLY A 92 -71.29 34.98 27.74
CA GLY A 92 -71.58 33.72 28.42
C GLY A 92 -73.04 33.67 28.88
N ALA A 93 -73.46 32.51 29.38
CA ALA A 93 -74.83 32.30 29.86
C ALA A 93 -75.20 33.26 31.01
N ALA A 94 -74.27 33.50 31.93
CA ALA A 94 -74.45 34.42 33.05
C ALA A 94 -74.78 35.86 32.61
N VAL A 95 -73.97 36.40 31.68
CA VAL A 95 -74.15 37.77 31.17
C VAL A 95 -75.42 37.87 30.33
N SER A 96 -75.71 36.84 29.53
CA SER A 96 -76.92 36.82 28.68
C SER A 96 -78.21 36.75 29.51
N LYS A 97 -78.19 36.06 30.65
CA LYS A 97 -79.34 35.99 31.58
C LYS A 97 -79.64 37.34 32.24
N LEU A 98 -78.59 38.08 32.63
CA LEU A 98 -78.74 39.34 33.36
C LEU A 98 -78.94 40.56 32.45
N PHE A 99 -78.30 40.58 31.28
CA PHE A 99 -78.27 41.74 30.37
C PHE A 99 -78.86 41.47 28.97
N GLY A 100 -79.54 40.33 28.81
CA GLY A 100 -80.13 39.89 27.54
C GLY A 100 -79.13 39.35 26.51
N PRO A 101 -79.62 38.82 25.37
CA PRO A 101 -78.80 38.16 24.36
C PRO A 101 -77.82 39.10 23.62
N GLY A 102 -77.94 40.42 23.79
CA GLY A 102 -77.09 41.42 23.13
C GLY A 102 -77.78 42.08 21.94
N ASN A 103 -76.99 42.48 20.95
CA ASN A 103 -77.48 43.13 19.72
C ASN A 103 -77.74 42.10 18.59
N ALA A 104 -78.28 42.53 17.45
CA ALA A 104 -78.57 41.65 16.32
C ALA A 104 -77.32 40.93 15.76
N ALA A 105 -76.14 41.56 15.84
CA ALA A 105 -74.88 40.95 15.44
C ALA A 105 -74.43 39.83 16.40
N ASP A 106 -74.82 39.89 17.68
CA ASP A 106 -74.57 38.82 18.65
C ASP A 106 -75.46 37.60 18.40
N ALA A 107 -76.71 37.83 17.98
CA ALA A 107 -77.66 36.76 17.65
C ALA A 107 -77.30 35.99 16.36
N ALA A 108 -76.67 36.66 15.39
CA ALA A 108 -76.21 36.03 14.15
C ALA A 108 -74.88 35.24 14.31
N ASN A 109 -74.14 35.50 15.38
CA ASN A 109 -72.79 34.97 15.61
C ASN A 109 -72.82 33.80 16.60
N LEU A 110 -73.36 32.66 16.16
CA LEU A 110 -73.35 31.43 16.97
C LEU A 110 -71.90 30.98 17.30
N PRO A 111 -71.65 30.48 18.52
CA PRO A 111 -70.34 29.99 18.92
C PRO A 111 -69.98 28.75 18.12
N ASP A 112 -68.75 28.72 17.60
CA ASP A 112 -68.17 27.52 17.01
C ASP A 112 -67.74 26.50 18.09
N GLU A 113 -67.26 25.34 17.65
CA GLU A 113 -66.93 24.25 18.56
C GLU A 113 -65.87 24.62 19.61
N LEU A 114 -64.84 25.38 19.22
CA LEU A 114 -63.81 25.83 20.15
C LEU A 114 -64.32 26.91 21.11
N GLU A 115 -65.14 27.83 20.60
CA GLU A 115 -65.78 28.87 21.41
C GLU A 115 -66.72 28.26 22.46
N LYS A 116 -67.50 27.23 22.11
CA LYS A 116 -68.33 26.47 23.06
C LYS A 116 -67.49 25.78 24.12
N GLN A 117 -66.43 25.08 23.72
CA GLN A 117 -65.54 24.39 24.65
C GLN A 117 -64.90 25.36 25.65
N VAL A 118 -64.50 26.56 25.23
CA VAL A 118 -63.96 27.58 26.15
C VAL A 118 -65.05 28.17 27.05
N LEU A 119 -66.26 28.40 26.51
CA LEU A 119 -67.41 28.88 27.28
C LEU A 119 -67.81 27.91 28.41
N GLU A 120 -67.70 26.61 28.16
CA GLU A 120 -68.05 25.56 29.13
C GLU A 120 -66.90 25.25 30.10
N SER A 121 -65.67 25.12 29.59
CA SER A 121 -64.52 24.70 30.40
C SER A 121 -63.88 25.84 31.19
N GLY A 122 -64.07 27.10 30.76
CA GLY A 122 -63.37 28.26 31.32
C GLY A 122 -61.84 28.23 31.13
N LYS A 123 -61.31 27.39 30.25
CA LYS A 123 -59.87 27.29 29.94
C LYS A 123 -59.58 27.86 28.55
N GLU A 124 -58.51 28.64 28.40
CA GLU A 124 -58.10 29.14 27.09
C GLU A 124 -57.66 28.02 26.15
N ILE A 125 -57.96 28.18 24.86
CA ILE A 125 -57.49 27.30 23.79
C ILE A 125 -56.76 28.17 22.76
N VAL A 126 -55.48 27.88 22.55
CA VAL A 126 -54.66 28.55 21.54
C VAL A 126 -53.98 27.49 20.68
N ARG A 127 -54.27 27.49 19.37
CA ARG A 127 -53.73 26.52 18.40
C ARG A 127 -53.51 27.19 17.04
N VAL A 128 -52.61 26.62 16.24
CA VAL A 128 -52.41 27.04 14.86
C VAL A 128 -53.38 26.25 13.98
N GLU A 129 -54.12 26.97 13.15
CA GLU A 129 -55.05 26.43 12.16
C GLU A 129 -54.70 26.99 10.77
N SER A 130 -55.27 26.40 9.72
CA SER A 130 -55.08 26.85 8.35
C SER A 130 -56.41 26.90 7.64
N ASP A 131 -56.65 27.99 6.90
CA ASP A 131 -57.81 28.16 6.03
C ASP A 131 -57.36 28.52 4.60
N SER A 132 -58.32 28.82 3.73
CA SER A 132 -58.06 29.23 2.34
C SER A 132 -57.24 30.54 2.21
N LYS A 133 -57.09 31.31 3.29
CA LYS A 133 -56.33 32.56 3.35
C LYS A 133 -54.95 32.37 4.00
N GLY A 134 -54.60 31.18 4.48
CA GLY A 134 -53.27 30.85 5.04
C GLY A 134 -53.32 30.35 6.47
N GLU A 135 -52.14 30.11 7.07
CA GLU A 135 -52.03 29.75 8.48
C GLU A 135 -52.36 30.95 9.39
N TYR A 136 -53.08 30.67 10.47
CA TYR A 136 -53.39 31.67 11.51
C TYR A 136 -53.35 31.03 12.89
N LEU A 137 -53.07 31.84 13.90
CA LEU A 137 -53.20 31.46 15.29
C LEU A 137 -54.65 31.68 15.73
N ARG A 138 -55.37 30.60 16.03
CA ARG A 138 -56.69 30.65 16.67
C ARG A 138 -56.50 30.74 18.18
N ALA A 139 -56.94 31.84 18.76
CA ALA A 139 -56.86 32.07 20.20
C ALA A 139 -58.23 32.41 20.77
N VAL A 140 -58.76 31.50 21.59
CA VAL A 140 -60.05 31.66 22.25
C VAL A 140 -59.80 31.72 23.75
N ARG A 141 -60.09 32.87 24.37
CA ARG A 141 -59.84 33.12 25.78
C ARG A 141 -61.12 33.48 26.53
N PRO A 142 -61.36 32.86 27.70
CA PRO A 142 -62.52 33.17 28.51
C PRO A 142 -62.33 34.50 29.24
N ALA A 143 -63.39 35.29 29.27
CA ALA A 143 -63.52 36.42 30.18
C ALA A 143 -64.08 35.89 31.50
N LEU A 144 -63.22 35.75 32.51
CA LEU A 144 -63.60 35.23 33.83
C LEU A 144 -63.95 36.38 34.78
N ALA A 145 -65.00 36.18 35.59
CA ALA A 145 -65.34 37.10 36.66
C ALA A 145 -64.25 37.07 37.75
N LYS A 146 -63.48 38.14 37.91
CA LYS A 146 -62.53 38.27 39.03
C LYS A 146 -62.92 39.41 39.96
N SER A 147 -62.53 39.27 41.22
CA SER A 147 -62.65 40.32 42.24
C SER A 147 -61.86 41.59 41.90
N ASN A 148 -60.74 41.46 41.18
CA ASN A 148 -59.98 42.57 40.63
C ASN A 148 -59.43 42.22 39.24
N TYR A 149 -60.12 42.67 38.18
CA TYR A 149 -59.67 42.57 36.80
C TYR A 149 -59.57 43.97 36.20
N LEU A 150 -58.35 44.39 35.81
CA LEU A 150 -58.07 45.75 35.32
C LEU A 150 -58.56 46.86 36.28
N GLY A 151 -58.48 46.63 37.59
CA GLY A 151 -58.94 47.58 38.61
C GLY A 151 -60.47 47.62 38.81
N LYS A 152 -61.21 46.66 38.24
CA LYS A 152 -62.68 46.56 38.35
C LYS A 152 -63.09 45.23 38.99
N ASN A 153 -64.17 45.26 39.77
CA ASN A 153 -64.74 44.08 40.41
C ASN A 153 -65.90 43.53 39.56
N CYS A 154 -65.61 42.48 38.79
CA CYS A 154 -66.58 41.87 37.89
C CYS A 154 -67.74 41.19 38.64
N ILE A 155 -67.47 40.64 39.83
CA ILE A 155 -68.44 39.91 40.65
C ILE A 155 -69.55 40.86 41.12
N SER A 156 -69.19 42.08 41.53
CA SER A 156 -70.15 43.08 41.96
C SER A 156 -71.05 43.55 40.82
N CYS A 157 -70.50 43.77 39.61
CA CYS A 157 -71.28 44.25 38.47
C CYS A 157 -72.14 43.16 37.83
N HIS A 158 -71.64 41.93 37.73
CA HIS A 158 -72.33 40.82 37.05
C HIS A 158 -73.12 39.90 37.99
N GLN A 159 -73.00 40.06 39.31
CA GLN A 159 -73.71 39.29 40.33
C GLN A 159 -73.52 37.77 40.18
N VAL A 160 -72.27 37.34 39.96
CA VAL A 160 -71.89 35.93 39.79
C VAL A 160 -70.73 35.54 40.68
N ALA A 161 -70.53 34.24 40.91
CA ALA A 161 -69.38 33.73 41.65
C ALA A 161 -68.05 34.02 40.94
N GLU A 162 -66.96 34.09 41.71
CA GLU A 162 -65.60 34.24 41.17
C GLU A 162 -65.26 33.09 40.20
N ASN A 163 -64.51 33.40 39.15
CA ASN A 163 -64.16 32.52 38.03
C ASN A 163 -65.34 32.05 37.16
N THR A 164 -66.54 32.61 37.33
CA THR A 164 -67.65 32.36 36.37
C THR A 164 -67.27 32.92 34.99
N VAL A 165 -67.50 32.14 33.93
CA VAL A 165 -67.27 32.57 32.55
C VAL A 165 -68.33 33.60 32.15
N LEU A 166 -67.90 34.86 32.02
CA LEU A 166 -68.74 35.99 31.59
C LEU A 166 -68.89 36.02 30.07
N GLY A 167 -67.94 35.45 29.34
CA GLY A 167 -67.92 35.42 27.89
C GLY A 167 -66.61 34.87 27.35
N VAL A 168 -66.42 34.94 26.04
CA VAL A 168 -65.17 34.60 25.37
C VAL A 168 -64.78 35.68 24.39
N VAL A 169 -63.46 35.88 24.26
CA VAL A 169 -62.87 36.66 23.19
C VAL A 169 -62.12 35.68 22.29
N SER A 170 -62.54 35.62 21.05
CA SER A 170 -62.05 34.72 20.02
C SER A 170 -61.35 35.54 18.95
N MET A 171 -60.08 35.24 18.70
CA MET A 171 -59.25 35.96 17.75
C MET A 171 -58.60 35.01 16.75
N LYS A 172 -58.50 35.46 15.50
CA LYS A 172 -57.67 34.84 14.46
C LYS A 172 -56.55 35.81 14.11
N ILE A 173 -55.31 35.41 14.39
CA ILE A 173 -54.12 36.23 14.10
C ILE A 173 -53.40 35.65 12.91
N SER A 174 -53.18 36.45 11.88
CA SER A 174 -52.51 36.03 10.67
C SER A 174 -51.05 35.65 10.96
N LEU A 175 -50.60 34.52 10.43
CA LEU A 175 -49.19 34.12 10.46
C LEU A 175 -48.48 34.36 9.11
N ASP A 176 -49.14 34.98 8.13
CA ASP A 176 -48.61 35.11 6.76
C ASP A 176 -47.31 35.92 6.70
N GLU A 177 -47.27 37.10 7.32
CA GLU A 177 -46.08 37.96 7.36
C GLU A 177 -44.92 37.23 8.07
N ALA A 178 -45.26 36.54 9.15
CA ALA A 178 -44.35 35.73 9.93
C ALA A 178 -43.77 34.55 9.10
N ASN A 179 -44.62 33.85 8.36
CA ASN A 179 -44.24 32.74 7.48
C ASN A 179 -43.42 33.23 6.28
N ALA A 180 -43.70 34.44 5.76
CA ALA A 180 -42.89 35.06 4.72
C ALA A 180 -41.47 35.38 5.20
N ILE A 181 -41.33 35.89 6.44
CA ILE A 181 -40.01 36.12 7.07
C ILE A 181 -39.25 34.79 7.23
N ILE A 182 -39.93 33.71 7.66
CA ILE A 182 -39.31 32.38 7.77
C ILE A 182 -38.84 31.87 6.40
N ALA A 183 -39.65 32.07 5.35
CA ALA A 183 -39.30 31.66 3.99
C ALA A 183 -38.08 32.44 3.44
N ASP A 184 -38.04 33.76 3.63
CA ASP A 184 -36.90 34.61 3.26
C ASP A 184 -35.63 34.19 4.02
N GLN A 185 -35.76 33.94 5.33
CA GLN A 185 -34.65 33.48 6.16
C GLN A 185 -34.13 32.11 5.69
N ARG A 186 -35.02 31.19 5.29
CA ARG A 186 -34.63 29.88 4.75
C ARG A 186 -33.82 30.03 3.45
N ILE A 187 -34.23 30.93 2.55
CA ILE A 187 -33.48 31.21 1.30
C ILE A 187 -32.10 31.77 1.61
N LYS A 188 -32.00 32.74 2.54
CA LYS A 188 -30.72 33.30 3.00
C LYS A 188 -29.80 32.23 3.60
N SER A 189 -30.34 31.31 4.39
CA SER A 189 -29.57 30.19 4.94
C SER A 189 -29.06 29.22 3.87
N ILE A 190 -29.83 28.97 2.80
CA ILE A 190 -29.36 28.16 1.65
C ILE A 190 -28.20 28.86 0.94
N PHE A 191 -28.29 30.17 0.70
CA PHE A 191 -27.19 30.92 0.10
C PHE A 191 -25.93 30.91 0.98
N ALA A 192 -26.09 31.07 2.30
CA ALA A 192 -24.98 30.97 3.25
C ALA A 192 -24.34 29.57 3.23
N ALA A 193 -25.15 28.51 3.12
CA ALA A 193 -24.66 27.14 3.00
C ALA A 193 -23.76 26.97 1.77
N ILE A 194 -24.25 27.37 0.59
CA ILE A 194 -23.50 27.28 -0.68
C ILE A 194 -22.21 28.10 -0.59
N LEU A 195 -22.32 29.35 -0.12
CA LEU A 195 -21.19 30.28 -0.01
C LEU A 195 -20.10 29.77 0.93
N SER A 196 -20.46 29.03 1.98
CA SER A 196 -19.48 28.43 2.90
C SER A 196 -18.89 27.10 2.40
N CYS A 197 -19.67 26.27 1.70
CA CYS A 197 -19.21 24.98 1.19
C CYS A 197 -18.17 25.12 0.09
N ILE A 198 -18.34 26.09 -0.83
CA ILE A 198 -17.43 26.26 -1.97
C ILE A 198 -15.98 26.53 -1.51
N PRO A 199 -15.69 27.50 -0.62
CA PRO A 199 -14.35 27.72 -0.07
C PRO A 199 -13.76 26.50 0.64
N VAL A 200 -14.56 25.76 1.41
CA VAL A 200 -14.11 24.56 2.11
C VAL A 200 -13.65 23.50 1.10
N LEU A 201 -14.43 23.25 0.05
CA LEU A 201 -14.08 22.30 -1.01
C LEU A 201 -12.87 22.78 -1.83
N LEU A 202 -12.77 24.08 -2.10
CA LEU A 202 -11.63 24.69 -2.81
C LEU A 202 -10.33 24.63 -1.99
N LEU A 203 -10.39 24.76 -0.67
CA LEU A 203 -9.23 24.64 0.22
C LEU A 203 -8.81 23.19 0.44
N ILE A 204 -9.76 22.26 0.54
CA ILE A 204 -9.45 20.86 0.82
C ILE A 204 -8.90 20.12 -0.40
N TYR A 205 -9.28 20.53 -1.62
CA TYR A 205 -8.76 19.98 -2.87
C TYR A 205 -7.22 20.01 -2.98
N PRO A 206 -6.54 21.18 -2.91
CA PRO A 206 -5.08 21.23 -3.02
C PRO A 206 -4.41 20.52 -1.84
N PHE A 207 -5.02 20.54 -0.65
CA PHE A 207 -4.53 19.81 0.51
C PHE A 207 -4.50 18.28 0.27
N ILE A 208 -5.63 17.69 -0.13
CA ILE A 208 -5.72 16.25 -0.43
C ILE A 208 -4.76 15.88 -1.57
N ARG A 209 -4.67 16.71 -2.61
CA ARG A 209 -3.79 16.44 -3.75
C ARG A 209 -2.32 16.44 -3.34
N LYS A 210 -1.88 17.42 -2.56
CA LYS A 210 -0.49 17.56 -2.11
C LYS A 210 -0.10 16.53 -1.05
N VAL A 211 -0.98 16.24 -0.10
CA VAL A 211 -0.67 15.35 1.03
C VAL A 211 -0.86 13.88 0.69
N VAL A 212 -1.85 13.54 -0.14
CA VAL A 212 -2.23 12.15 -0.43
C VAL A 212 -1.89 11.75 -1.86
N THR A 213 -2.40 12.48 -2.84
CA THR A 213 -2.37 12.00 -4.25
C THR A 213 -0.96 12.06 -4.86
N HIS A 214 -0.25 13.18 -4.73
CA HIS A 214 1.08 13.33 -5.31
C HIS A 214 2.11 12.33 -4.77
N PRO A 215 2.27 12.16 -3.45
CA PRO A 215 3.26 11.21 -2.93
C PRO A 215 2.95 9.75 -3.32
N LEU A 216 1.67 9.38 -3.44
CA LEU A 216 1.28 8.05 -3.93
C LEU A 216 1.57 7.87 -5.43
N GLU A 217 1.34 8.90 -6.25
CA GLU A 217 1.72 8.88 -7.66
C GLU A 217 3.25 8.76 -7.84
N ASP A 218 4.03 9.45 -7.01
CA ASP A 218 5.50 9.36 -7.05
C ASP A 218 6.00 8.00 -6.58
N GLY A 219 5.44 7.44 -5.50
CA GLY A 219 5.71 6.07 -5.08
C GLY A 219 5.37 5.04 -6.16
N ALA A 220 4.24 5.22 -6.86
CA ALA A 220 3.85 4.35 -7.97
C ALA A 220 4.83 4.44 -9.15
N LYS A 221 5.35 5.62 -9.49
CA LYS A 221 6.38 5.78 -10.53
C LYS A 221 7.66 5.02 -10.17
N VAL A 222 8.10 5.12 -8.92
CA VAL A 222 9.28 4.40 -8.42
C VAL A 222 9.07 2.89 -8.52
N ILE A 223 7.91 2.38 -8.12
CA ILE A 223 7.58 0.95 -8.26
C ILE A 223 7.67 0.51 -9.73
N HIS A 224 7.15 1.30 -10.67
CA HIS A 224 7.26 0.99 -12.09
C HIS A 224 8.71 1.05 -12.59
N GLY A 225 9.52 1.98 -12.08
CA GLY A 225 10.96 2.06 -12.35
C GLY A 225 11.70 0.80 -11.89
N ILE A 226 11.46 0.38 -10.63
CA ILE A 226 12.02 -0.85 -10.07
C ILE A 226 11.60 -2.07 -10.89
N ALA A 227 10.31 -2.15 -11.27
CA ALA A 227 9.80 -3.24 -12.11
C ALA A 227 10.44 -3.27 -13.52
N ALA A 228 10.86 -2.11 -14.02
CA ALA A 228 11.61 -1.98 -15.27
C ALA A 228 13.13 -2.19 -15.11
N GLY A 229 13.62 -2.44 -13.89
CA GLY A 229 15.05 -2.62 -13.57
C GLY A 229 15.82 -1.33 -13.33
N ASP A 230 15.15 -0.17 -13.32
CA ASP A 230 15.76 1.12 -12.96
C ASP A 230 15.72 1.32 -11.44
N LEU A 231 16.86 1.04 -10.79
CA LEU A 231 17.07 1.23 -9.36
C LEU A 231 17.74 2.58 -9.02
N THR A 232 17.89 3.48 -10.00
CA THR A 232 18.61 4.76 -9.84
C THR A 232 17.73 5.90 -9.34
N GLN A 233 16.43 5.66 -9.22
CA GLN A 233 15.46 6.70 -8.85
C GLN A 233 15.63 7.15 -7.40
N LYS A 234 15.52 8.46 -7.18
CA LYS A 234 15.59 9.06 -5.84
C LYS A 234 14.20 9.10 -5.22
N ILE A 235 14.06 8.42 -4.09
CA ILE A 235 12.84 8.44 -3.28
C ILE A 235 13.01 9.51 -2.19
N GLU A 236 12.38 10.65 -2.38
CA GLU A 236 12.36 11.74 -1.39
C GLU A 236 11.15 11.59 -0.45
N ILE A 237 11.42 11.64 0.85
CA ILE A 237 10.40 11.45 1.89
C ILE A 237 10.20 12.77 2.60
N HIS A 238 9.07 13.42 2.34
CA HIS A 238 8.73 14.75 2.86
C HIS A 238 7.74 14.71 4.05
N SER A 239 7.37 13.52 4.51
CA SER A 239 6.32 13.31 5.51
C SER A 239 6.66 12.17 6.47
N THR A 240 6.14 12.22 7.69
CA THR A 240 6.25 11.17 8.73
C THR A 240 4.95 10.38 8.94
N ASN A 241 3.90 10.69 8.18
CA ASN A 241 2.63 9.94 8.22
C ASN A 241 2.73 8.56 7.54
N GLU A 242 1.61 7.85 7.45
CA GLU A 242 1.51 6.51 6.86
C GLU A 242 2.06 6.46 5.43
N ILE A 243 1.85 7.52 4.65
CA ILE A 243 2.37 7.63 3.28
C ILE A 243 3.90 7.82 3.29
N GLY A 244 4.42 8.63 4.22
CA GLY A 244 5.86 8.75 4.44
C GLY A 244 6.52 7.43 4.83
N ARG A 245 5.88 6.66 5.72
CA ARG A 245 6.35 5.32 6.13
C ARG A 245 6.29 4.31 4.97
N LEU A 246 5.27 4.39 4.11
CA LEU A 246 5.18 3.59 2.90
C LEU A 246 6.34 3.91 1.94
N LEU A 247 6.63 5.19 1.70
CA LEU A 247 7.74 5.62 0.86
C LEU A 247 9.11 5.24 1.47
N LEU A 248 9.23 5.26 2.80
CA LEU A 248 10.43 4.76 3.48
C LEU A 248 10.64 3.27 3.24
N GLY A 249 9.61 2.44 3.41
CA GLY A 249 9.71 1.01 3.12
C GLY A 249 10.04 0.73 1.65
N LEU A 250 9.50 1.54 0.73
CA LEU A 250 9.84 1.47 -0.70
C LEU A 250 11.32 1.80 -0.95
N LYS A 251 11.86 2.79 -0.23
CA LYS A 251 13.28 3.15 -0.29
C LYS A 251 14.17 2.03 0.22
N ASP A 252 13.86 1.48 1.40
CA ASP A 252 14.65 0.38 1.98
C ASP A 252 14.66 -0.85 1.05
N MET A 253 13.53 -1.12 0.38
CA MET A 253 13.43 -2.17 -0.65
C MET A 253 14.32 -1.87 -1.86
N ASN A 254 14.29 -0.64 -2.39
CA ASN A 254 15.15 -0.24 -3.50
C ASN A 254 16.64 -0.35 -3.15
N ASP A 255 17.04 0.15 -1.98
CA ASP A 255 18.42 0.11 -1.51
C ASP A 255 18.92 -1.34 -1.34
N SER A 256 18.05 -2.23 -0.84
CA SER A 256 18.34 -3.66 -0.73
C SER A 256 18.51 -4.32 -2.11
N LEU A 257 17.66 -3.98 -3.09
CA LEU A 257 17.79 -4.47 -4.46
C LEU A 257 19.09 -3.97 -5.12
N VAL A 258 19.45 -2.70 -4.94
CA VAL A 258 20.73 -2.14 -5.44
C VAL A 258 21.90 -2.93 -4.88
N LYS A 259 21.89 -3.21 -3.57
CA LYS A 259 22.94 -3.99 -2.93
C LYS A 259 23.05 -5.41 -3.51
N ILE A 260 21.92 -6.12 -3.63
CA ILE A 260 21.90 -7.49 -4.18
C ILE A 260 22.41 -7.50 -5.63
N VAL A 261 21.96 -6.58 -6.48
CA VAL A 261 22.42 -6.49 -7.87
C VAL A 261 23.91 -6.16 -7.94
N GLY A 262 24.41 -5.29 -7.05
CA GLY A 262 25.83 -4.98 -6.94
C GLY A 262 26.68 -6.18 -6.53
N GLU A 263 26.23 -6.97 -5.55
CA GLU A 263 26.89 -8.20 -5.11
C GLU A 263 26.91 -9.25 -6.23
N VAL A 264 25.80 -9.44 -6.94
CA VAL A 264 25.73 -10.34 -8.11
C VAL A 264 26.72 -9.90 -9.19
N ARG A 265 26.75 -8.61 -9.53
CA ARG A 265 27.70 -8.08 -10.53
C ARG A 265 29.15 -8.34 -10.14
N SER A 266 29.52 -8.01 -8.90
CA SER A 266 30.88 -8.27 -8.38
C SER A 266 31.24 -9.77 -8.44
N GLY A 267 30.29 -10.64 -8.06
CA GLY A 267 30.44 -12.09 -8.19
C GLY A 267 30.67 -12.53 -9.64
N THR A 268 29.92 -11.99 -10.59
CA THR A 268 30.09 -12.30 -12.03
C THR A 268 31.42 -11.81 -12.59
N GLU A 269 31.91 -10.63 -12.16
CA GLU A 269 33.24 -10.11 -12.56
C GLU A 269 34.36 -11.01 -12.01
N THR A 270 34.20 -11.52 -10.79
CA THR A 270 35.12 -12.51 -10.20
C THR A 270 35.13 -13.82 -10.99
N ILE A 271 33.96 -14.35 -11.35
CA ILE A 271 33.83 -15.57 -12.17
C ILE A 271 34.44 -15.37 -13.56
N ALA A 272 34.21 -14.22 -14.19
CA ALA A 272 34.78 -13.90 -15.50
C ALA A 272 36.31 -13.87 -15.45
N THR A 273 36.89 -13.29 -14.40
CA THR A 273 38.34 -13.26 -14.16
C THR A 273 38.90 -14.67 -13.98
N ALA A 274 38.32 -15.46 -13.06
CA ALA A 274 38.74 -16.84 -12.81
C ALA A 274 38.63 -17.72 -14.07
N SER A 275 37.58 -17.53 -14.87
CA SER A 275 37.40 -18.25 -16.14
C SER A 275 38.50 -17.89 -17.15
N GLY A 276 38.93 -16.63 -17.18
CA GLY A 276 40.08 -16.19 -17.99
C GLY A 276 41.40 -16.83 -17.56
N GLU A 277 41.65 -16.92 -16.25
CA GLU A 277 42.82 -17.61 -15.70
C GLU A 277 42.82 -19.11 -16.02
N ILE A 278 41.67 -19.78 -15.89
CA ILE A 278 41.52 -21.20 -16.26
C ILE A 278 41.81 -21.40 -17.75
N ALA A 279 41.27 -20.53 -18.63
CA ALA A 279 41.52 -20.62 -20.07
C ALA A 279 43.01 -20.48 -20.39
N SER A 280 43.70 -19.52 -19.76
CA SER A 280 45.15 -19.35 -19.91
C SER A 280 45.93 -20.56 -19.39
N GLY A 281 45.57 -21.09 -18.22
CA GLY A 281 46.20 -22.28 -17.64
C GLY A 281 46.00 -23.52 -18.50
N ASN A 282 44.82 -23.68 -19.10
CA ASN A 282 44.53 -24.79 -20.01
C ASN A 282 45.35 -24.70 -21.31
N GLN A 283 45.59 -23.50 -21.81
CA GLN A 283 46.46 -23.29 -22.99
C GLN A 283 47.92 -23.65 -22.70
N ASP A 284 48.45 -23.28 -21.53
CA ASP A 284 49.80 -23.68 -21.09
C ASP A 284 49.90 -25.20 -20.93
N LEU A 285 48.89 -25.82 -20.29
CA LEU A 285 48.84 -27.27 -20.13
C LEU A 285 48.79 -28.00 -21.48
N SER A 286 47.99 -27.51 -22.43
CA SER A 286 47.94 -28.07 -23.79
C SER A 286 49.31 -28.00 -24.46
N THR A 287 49.97 -26.84 -24.39
CA THR A 287 51.31 -26.62 -24.98
C THR A 287 52.35 -27.57 -24.36
N ARG A 288 52.33 -27.74 -23.03
CA ARG A 288 53.22 -28.68 -22.33
C ARG A 288 52.92 -30.13 -22.69
N THR A 289 51.65 -30.47 -22.88
CA THR A 289 51.23 -31.82 -23.29
C THR A 289 51.73 -32.14 -24.71
N GLU A 290 51.66 -31.18 -25.64
CA GLU A 290 52.22 -31.30 -26.99
C GLU A 290 53.75 -31.47 -26.96
N GLN A 291 54.45 -30.68 -26.14
CA GLN A 291 55.90 -30.82 -25.95
C GLN A 291 56.27 -32.20 -25.37
N GLN A 292 55.51 -32.68 -24.38
CA GLN A 292 55.74 -33.99 -23.77
C GLN A 292 55.48 -35.13 -24.76
N ALA A 293 54.44 -35.02 -25.60
CA ALA A 293 54.18 -35.97 -26.67
C ALA A 293 55.36 -36.04 -27.66
N SER A 294 55.89 -34.87 -28.07
CA SER A 294 57.08 -34.80 -28.94
C SER A 294 58.34 -35.41 -28.29
N ALA A 295 58.55 -35.16 -27.00
CA ALA A 295 59.66 -35.77 -26.26
C ALA A 295 59.55 -37.30 -26.17
N LEU A 296 58.33 -37.82 -25.99
CA LEU A 296 58.07 -39.26 -26.02
C LEU A 296 58.33 -39.87 -27.39
N GLU A 297 57.98 -39.15 -28.48
CA GLU A 297 58.27 -39.59 -29.85
C GLU A 297 59.78 -39.68 -30.10
N MET A 298 60.57 -38.69 -29.67
CA MET A 298 62.04 -38.75 -29.72
C MET A 298 62.61 -39.90 -28.87
N THR A 299 62.01 -40.17 -27.72
CA THR A 299 62.44 -41.28 -26.84
C THR A 299 62.15 -42.63 -27.49
N ALA A 300 60.98 -42.79 -28.11
CA ALA A 300 60.62 -44.00 -28.86
C ALA A 300 61.59 -44.25 -30.02
N SER A 301 61.90 -43.21 -30.82
CA SER A 301 62.89 -43.31 -31.91
C SER A 301 64.30 -43.65 -31.39
N SER A 302 64.71 -43.06 -30.27
CA SER A 302 65.98 -43.39 -29.61
C SER A 302 66.02 -44.86 -29.15
N MET A 303 64.90 -45.37 -28.63
CA MET A 303 64.77 -46.77 -28.25
C MET A 303 64.81 -47.72 -29.45
N GLU A 304 64.24 -47.35 -30.60
CA GLU A 304 64.37 -48.12 -31.85
C GLU A 304 65.83 -48.20 -32.31
N GLN A 305 66.55 -47.07 -32.29
CA GLN A 305 67.97 -47.04 -32.65
C GLN A 305 68.84 -47.85 -31.68
N LEU A 306 68.57 -47.74 -30.37
CA LEU A 306 69.24 -48.55 -29.35
C LEU A 306 68.97 -50.04 -29.56
N THR A 307 67.72 -50.43 -29.81
CA THR A 307 67.33 -51.82 -30.08
C THR A 307 68.06 -52.37 -31.31
N SER A 308 68.17 -51.58 -32.38
CA SER A 308 68.95 -51.93 -33.57
C SER A 308 70.43 -52.15 -33.24
N THR A 309 71.02 -51.24 -32.47
CA THR A 309 72.43 -51.32 -32.04
C THR A 309 72.68 -52.55 -31.16
N VAL A 310 71.78 -52.85 -30.22
CA VAL A 310 71.86 -54.04 -29.37
C VAL A 310 71.77 -55.31 -30.20
N LYS A 311 70.87 -55.37 -31.19
CA LYS A 311 70.76 -56.50 -32.13
C LYS A 311 72.05 -56.68 -32.94
N GLN A 312 72.65 -55.59 -33.41
CA GLN A 312 73.92 -55.62 -34.13
C GLN A 312 75.07 -56.09 -33.22
N ASN A 313 75.14 -55.62 -31.97
CA ASN A 313 76.13 -56.08 -30.99
C ASN A 313 75.99 -57.56 -30.66
N ALA A 314 74.75 -58.07 -30.53
CA ALA A 314 74.49 -59.48 -30.31
C ALA A 314 74.98 -60.35 -31.49
N GLU A 315 74.75 -59.90 -32.73
CA GLU A 315 75.27 -60.59 -33.92
C GLU A 315 76.80 -60.52 -34.01
N HIS A 316 77.41 -59.36 -33.73
CA HIS A 316 78.87 -59.22 -33.64
C HIS A 316 79.48 -60.14 -32.59
N ALA A 317 78.87 -60.26 -31.41
CA ALA A 317 79.31 -61.18 -30.38
C ALA A 317 79.20 -62.65 -30.84
N ARG A 318 78.13 -63.00 -31.57
CA ARG A 318 77.95 -64.34 -32.16
C ARG A 318 79.02 -64.65 -33.22
N GLN A 319 79.34 -63.67 -34.06
CA GLN A 319 80.40 -63.79 -35.07
C GLN A 319 81.78 -63.91 -34.42
N ALA A 320 82.08 -63.08 -33.42
CA ALA A 320 83.34 -63.13 -32.66
C ALA A 320 83.51 -64.48 -31.96
N ASN A 321 82.44 -65.02 -31.36
CA ASN A 321 82.46 -66.34 -30.74
C ASN A 321 82.74 -67.46 -31.77
N THR A 322 82.14 -67.36 -32.96
CA THR A 322 82.39 -68.31 -34.06
C THR A 322 83.84 -68.24 -34.55
N LEU A 323 84.38 -67.03 -34.70
CA LEU A 323 85.76 -66.79 -35.11
C LEU A 323 86.75 -67.31 -34.05
N ALA A 324 86.48 -67.06 -32.76
CA ALA A 324 87.28 -67.57 -31.65
C ALA A 324 87.29 -69.10 -31.61
N ALA A 325 86.13 -69.74 -31.82
CA ALA A 325 86.04 -71.21 -31.91
C ALA A 325 86.85 -71.75 -33.09
N SER A 326 86.79 -71.10 -34.27
CA SER A 326 87.60 -71.47 -35.42
C SER A 326 89.11 -71.30 -35.17
N ALA A 327 89.52 -70.20 -34.52
CA ALA A 327 90.91 -69.96 -34.16
C ALA A 327 91.42 -70.99 -33.15
N SER A 328 90.58 -71.37 -32.18
CA SER A 328 90.88 -72.45 -31.23
C SER A 328 91.06 -73.80 -31.92
N ASP A 329 90.21 -74.16 -32.88
CA ASP A 329 90.37 -75.40 -33.68
C ASP A 329 91.67 -75.41 -34.49
N VAL A 330 92.03 -74.27 -35.10
CA VAL A 330 93.33 -74.11 -35.79
C VAL A 330 94.49 -74.25 -34.81
N ALA A 331 94.42 -73.64 -33.63
CA ALA A 331 95.46 -73.76 -32.60
C ALA A 331 95.61 -75.21 -32.11
N VAL A 332 94.50 -75.96 -31.94
CA VAL A 332 94.53 -77.40 -31.60
C VAL A 332 95.20 -78.22 -32.69
N LYS A 333 94.88 -77.96 -33.97
CA LYS A 333 95.55 -78.61 -35.11
C LYS A 333 97.04 -78.26 -35.15
N GLY A 334 97.40 -77.00 -34.95
CA GLY A 334 98.78 -76.55 -34.85
C GLY A 334 99.54 -77.24 -33.71
N GLY A 335 98.90 -77.39 -32.55
CA GLY A 335 99.44 -78.13 -31.41
C GLY A 335 99.74 -79.60 -31.74
N LYS A 336 98.88 -80.28 -32.52
CA LYS A 336 99.14 -81.63 -33.02
C LYS A 336 100.36 -81.68 -33.95
N VAL A 337 100.51 -80.71 -34.84
CA VAL A 337 101.67 -80.61 -35.73
C VAL A 337 102.96 -80.39 -34.92
N VAL A 338 102.95 -79.50 -33.93
CA VAL A 338 104.11 -79.27 -33.05
C VAL A 338 104.46 -80.53 -32.26
N ALA A 339 103.46 -81.26 -31.74
CA ALA A 339 103.70 -82.54 -31.06
C ALA A 339 104.38 -83.56 -31.98
N GLN A 340 103.93 -83.67 -33.24
CA GLN A 340 104.56 -84.53 -34.24
C GLN A 340 106.00 -84.11 -34.56
N VAL A 341 106.30 -82.80 -34.58
CA VAL A 341 107.67 -82.27 -34.73
C VAL A 341 108.54 -82.65 -33.53
N VAL A 342 108.03 -82.57 -32.31
CA VAL A 342 108.74 -82.98 -31.09
C VAL A 342 109.06 -84.48 -31.12
N ASP A 343 108.09 -85.33 -31.49
CA ASP A 343 108.30 -86.78 -31.64
C ASP A 343 109.37 -87.09 -32.70
N THR A 344 109.37 -86.34 -33.80
CA THR A 344 110.37 -86.45 -34.86
C THR A 344 111.75 -86.04 -34.34
N MET A 345 111.86 -84.94 -33.60
CA MET A 345 113.13 -84.51 -32.97
C MET A 345 113.64 -85.50 -31.92
N SER A 346 112.74 -86.12 -31.17
CA SER A 346 113.08 -87.20 -30.24
C SER A 346 113.67 -88.41 -30.98
N SER A 347 113.04 -88.81 -32.09
CA SER A 347 113.51 -89.90 -32.96
C SER A 347 114.87 -89.59 -33.61
N ILE A 348 115.09 -88.33 -34.01
CA ILE A 348 116.39 -87.83 -34.51
C ILE A 348 117.45 -87.95 -33.41
N ASN A 349 117.16 -87.47 -32.20
CA ASN A 349 118.08 -87.53 -31.06
C ASN A 349 118.44 -88.98 -30.68
N GLU A 350 117.48 -89.90 -30.71
CA GLU A 350 117.74 -91.32 -30.50
C GLU A 350 118.61 -91.92 -31.61
N SER A 351 118.35 -91.56 -32.87
CA SER A 351 119.19 -91.96 -34.01
C SER A 351 120.61 -91.40 -33.90
N SER A 352 120.77 -90.14 -33.45
CA SER A 352 122.07 -89.54 -33.17
C SER A 352 122.82 -90.26 -32.06
N LYS A 353 122.14 -90.69 -30.98
CA LYS A 353 122.77 -91.53 -29.95
C LYS A 353 123.26 -92.87 -30.50
N LYS A 354 122.46 -93.55 -31.33
CA LYS A 354 122.92 -94.77 -32.03
C LYS A 354 124.14 -94.51 -32.90
N ILE A 355 124.21 -93.37 -33.59
CA ILE A 355 125.40 -92.97 -34.35
C ILE A 355 126.60 -92.78 -33.42
N VAL A 356 126.43 -92.12 -32.26
CA VAL A 356 127.50 -91.97 -31.26
C VAL A 356 127.96 -93.32 -30.73
N ASP A 357 127.04 -94.25 -30.45
CA ASP A 357 127.37 -95.61 -30.03
C ASP A 357 128.17 -96.36 -31.12
N ILE A 358 127.76 -96.22 -32.39
CA ILE A 358 128.50 -96.78 -33.54
C ILE A 358 129.88 -96.12 -33.67
N ILE A 359 129.99 -94.81 -33.51
CA ILE A 359 131.29 -94.11 -33.51
C ILE A 359 132.15 -94.62 -32.35
N GLY A 360 131.59 -94.85 -31.17
CA GLY A 360 132.30 -95.44 -30.04
C GLY A 360 132.82 -96.85 -30.35
N VAL A 361 132.04 -97.68 -31.05
CA VAL A 361 132.50 -98.98 -31.56
C VAL A 361 133.60 -98.81 -32.62
N ILE A 362 133.45 -97.86 -33.55
CA ILE A 362 134.46 -97.55 -34.58
C ILE A 362 135.77 -97.07 -33.93
N ASP A 363 135.70 -96.23 -32.89
CA ASP A 363 136.87 -95.74 -32.15
C ASP A 363 137.54 -96.90 -31.40
N GLY A 364 136.73 -97.82 -30.85
CA GLY A 364 137.21 -99.10 -30.32
C GLY A 364 137.91 -99.98 -31.37
N ILE A 365 137.35 -100.10 -32.57
CA ILE A 365 137.96 -100.83 -33.71
C ILE A 365 139.24 -100.12 -34.17
N ALA A 366 139.25 -98.79 -34.24
CA ALA A 366 140.41 -97.99 -34.61
C ALA A 366 141.55 -98.17 -33.60
N PHE A 367 141.24 -98.17 -32.30
CA PHE A 367 142.22 -98.47 -31.25
C PHE A 367 142.75 -99.91 -31.35
N GLN A 368 141.89 -100.90 -31.56
CA GLN A 368 142.31 -102.29 -31.78
C GLN A 368 143.17 -102.44 -33.04
N THR A 369 142.82 -101.75 -34.13
CA THR A 369 143.57 -101.73 -35.39
C THR A 369 144.93 -101.08 -35.19
N ASN A 370 145.01 -99.99 -34.40
CA ASN A 370 146.26 -99.32 -34.04
C ASN A 370 147.18 -100.24 -33.20
N ILE A 371 146.64 -100.99 -32.23
CA ILE A 371 147.41 -101.99 -31.46
C ILE A 371 147.87 -103.16 -32.34
N LEU A 372 147.01 -103.64 -33.25
CA LEU A 372 147.37 -104.70 -34.19
C LEU A 372 148.52 -104.27 -35.11
N ALA A 373 148.45 -103.04 -35.62
CA ALA A 373 149.49 -102.44 -36.45
C ALA A 373 150.81 -102.25 -35.68
N LEU A 374 150.74 -101.91 -34.39
CA LEU A 374 151.92 -101.74 -33.53
C LEU A 374 152.58 -103.06 -33.13
N ASN A 375 151.82 -104.15 -32.97
CA ASN A 375 152.36 -105.48 -32.68
C ASN A 375 152.90 -106.20 -33.94
N ALA A 376 152.55 -105.71 -35.13
CA ALA A 376 153.02 -106.22 -36.42
C ALA A 376 154.19 -105.41 -37.01
N ALA A 377 154.60 -104.32 -36.36
CA ALA A 377 155.77 -103.49 -36.65
C ALA A 377 156.86 -103.73 -35.62
#